data_AF-A0A4Y2A0B8-F1
#
_entry.id   AF-A0A4Y2A0B8-F1
#
_cell.length_a   1.000
_cell.length_b   1.000
_cell.length_c   1.000
_cell.angle_alpha   90.00
_cell.angle_beta   90.00
_cell.angle_gamma   90.00
#
_symmetry.space_group_name_H-M   'P 1'
#
loop_
_entity.id
_entity.type
_entity.pdbx_description
1 polymer ?
#
loop_
_entity_poly.entity_id
_entity_poly.type
_entity_poly.pdbx_seq_one_letter_code
_entity_poly.pdbx_strand_id
1 'polypeptide(L)'
;MINCNKYGWQICADLKVMSLLMGLQLGYTKYCCFLCLWNSRAIALYYIKRDWPKRASFKPGEMNVEHPPLAEPHKTIIPPLHIKLGLVKNLVKAMGKNGPAFKYLHEKFPRLSAVKIREGVLGPQIKQLFRDPQV
;
A
#
# COMPACT_ATOMS: atom_id res chain seq x y z
N MET A 1 -2.22 24.26 -5.56
CA MET A 1 -2.81 23.72 -4.32
C MET A 1 -4.24 23.30 -4.62
N ILE A 2 -4.60 22.04 -4.35
CA ILE A 2 -5.98 21.56 -4.52
C ILE A 2 -6.78 22.06 -3.32
N ASN A 3 -7.74 22.96 -3.53
CA ASN A 3 -8.52 23.56 -2.44
C ASN A 3 -9.67 22.64 -2.01
N CYS A 4 -9.32 21.51 -1.36
CA CYS A 4 -10.29 20.57 -0.81
C CYS A 4 -11.18 21.20 0.26
N ASN A 5 -10.66 22.15 1.03
CA ASN A 5 -11.42 22.82 2.10
C ASN A 5 -12.55 23.69 1.58
N LYS A 6 -12.34 24.41 0.46
CA LYS A 6 -13.38 25.23 -0.16
C LYS A 6 -14.63 24.42 -0.52
N TYR A 7 -14.47 23.17 -0.92
CA TYR A 7 -15.57 22.33 -1.40
C TYR A 7 -15.87 21.12 -0.50
N GLY A 8 -15.18 20.99 0.64
CA GLY A 8 -15.30 19.87 1.56
C GLY A 8 -14.89 18.51 0.98
N TRP A 9 -14.10 18.48 -0.11
CA TRP A 9 -13.78 17.25 -0.82
C TRP A 9 -12.77 16.38 -0.05
N GLN A 10 -12.96 15.07 -0.14
CA GLN A 10 -11.98 14.07 0.28
C GLN A 10 -11.32 13.45 -0.95
N ILE A 11 -10.00 13.24 -0.88
CA ILE A 11 -9.23 12.62 -1.96
C ILE A 11 -9.08 11.14 -1.62
N CYS A 12 -9.59 10.27 -2.50
CA CYS A 12 -9.38 8.82 -2.41
C CYS A 12 -8.43 8.40 -3.52
N ALA A 13 -7.24 7.92 -3.15
CA ALA A 13 -6.22 7.52 -4.12
C ALA A 13 -5.27 6.47 -3.53
N ASP A 14 -4.54 5.77 -4.40
CA ASP A 14 -3.52 4.82 -3.96
C ASP A 14 -2.32 5.53 -3.30
N LEU A 15 -1.47 4.73 -2.63
CA LEU A 15 -0.31 5.23 -1.89
C LEU A 15 0.67 6.04 -2.76
N LYS A 16 0.83 5.68 -4.05
CA LYS A 16 1.77 6.36 -4.95
C LYS A 16 1.25 7.75 -5.31
N VAL A 17 -0.04 7.87 -5.62
CA VAL A 17 -0.68 9.18 -5.86
C VAL A 17 -0.65 10.03 -4.60
N MET A 18 -0.90 9.45 -3.43
CA MET A 18 -0.81 10.18 -2.17
C MET A 18 0.61 10.70 -1.91
N SER A 19 1.65 9.91 -2.15
CA SER A 19 3.03 10.37 -2.01
C SER A 19 3.33 11.57 -2.91
N LEU A 20 2.83 11.58 -4.16
CA LEU A 20 2.96 12.72 -5.06
C LEU A 20 2.22 13.96 -4.54
N LEU A 21 0.97 13.80 -4.10
CA LEU A 21 0.16 14.88 -3.53
C LEU A 21 0.77 15.46 -2.25
N MET A 22 1.48 14.64 -1.48
CA MET A 22 2.20 15.06 -0.28
C MET A 22 3.60 15.63 -0.58
N GLY A 23 3.97 15.72 -1.86
CA GLY A 23 5.26 16.26 -2.30
C GLY A 23 6.46 15.40 -1.89
N LEU A 24 6.26 14.10 -1.69
CA LEU A 24 7.35 13.18 -1.35
C LEU A 24 8.18 12.83 -2.58
N GLN A 25 9.49 12.73 -2.37
CA GLN A 25 10.43 12.23 -3.35
C GLN A 25 10.05 10.80 -3.74
N LEU A 26 9.87 10.58 -5.04
CA LEU A 26 9.51 9.28 -5.59
C LEU A 26 10.71 8.31 -5.61
N GLY A 27 10.43 7.01 -5.65
CA GLY A 27 11.44 5.95 -5.68
C GLY A 27 11.67 5.30 -4.31
N TYR A 28 12.80 4.60 -4.16
CA TYR A 28 13.13 3.85 -2.96
C TYR A 28 13.87 4.72 -1.93
N THR A 29 13.16 5.70 -1.38
CA THR A 29 13.72 6.69 -0.45
C THR A 29 13.61 6.24 1.01
N LYS A 30 14.40 6.87 1.90
CA LYS A 30 14.51 6.49 3.32
C LYS A 30 13.18 6.62 4.06
N TYR A 31 12.46 7.72 3.85
CA TYR A 31 11.19 8.04 4.50
C TYR A 31 10.08 8.18 3.46
N CYS A 32 9.76 7.08 2.78
CA CYS A 32 8.80 7.06 1.66
C CYS A 32 7.32 7.11 2.09
N CYS A 33 7.03 6.90 3.37
CA CYS A 33 5.66 6.89 3.89
C CYS A 33 5.21 8.33 4.23
N PHE A 34 4.00 8.70 3.78
CA PHE A 34 3.40 9.99 4.12
C PHE A 34 2.70 9.99 5.48
N LEU A 35 2.36 8.83 6.06
CA LEU A 35 1.71 8.72 7.36
C LEU A 35 2.72 8.72 8.53
N CYS A 36 3.89 8.12 8.32
CA CYS A 36 4.89 7.93 9.37
C CYS A 36 6.31 8.04 8.84
N LEU A 37 7.26 8.21 9.76
CA LEU A 37 8.70 8.27 9.50
C LEU A 37 9.31 6.87 9.45
N TRP A 38 8.65 5.94 8.75
CA TRP A 38 9.17 4.59 8.52
C TRP A 38 10.51 4.68 7.79
N ASN A 39 11.56 4.12 8.41
CA ASN A 39 12.90 4.12 7.83
C ASN A 39 13.09 2.85 6.99
N SER A 40 12.92 2.97 5.68
CA SER A 40 13.12 1.89 4.71
C SER A 40 14.56 1.36 4.66
N ARG A 41 15.53 1.99 5.35
CA ARG A 41 16.91 1.50 5.42
C ARG A 41 17.23 0.76 6.73
N ALA A 42 16.31 0.77 7.70
CA ALA A 42 16.50 0.12 8.99
C ALA A 42 16.14 -1.38 8.95
N ILE A 43 16.84 -2.16 8.12
CA ILE A 43 16.54 -3.57 7.84
C ILE A 43 16.43 -4.40 9.12
N ALA A 44 17.35 -4.20 10.08
CA ALA A 44 17.33 -4.90 11.36
C ALA A 44 16.07 -4.66 12.20
N LEU A 45 15.35 -3.56 11.96
CA LEU A 45 14.15 -3.16 12.73
C LEU A 45 12.83 -3.49 12.02
N TYR A 46 12.86 -4.00 10.77
CA TYR A 46 11.65 -4.15 9.96
C TYR A 46 10.52 -4.96 10.62
N TYR A 47 10.87 -6.05 11.31
CA TYR A 47 9.89 -6.93 11.94
C TYR A 47 9.83 -6.78 13.46
N ILE A 48 10.71 -5.95 14.03
CA ILE A 48 10.79 -5.70 15.48
C ILE A 48 10.00 -4.45 15.82
N LYS A 49 10.21 -3.37 15.05
CA LYS A 49 9.59 -2.07 15.29
C LYS A 49 8.28 -1.95 14.52
N ARG A 50 7.18 -2.08 15.24
CA ARG A 50 5.82 -1.89 14.71
C ARG A 50 5.46 -0.42 14.58
N ASP A 51 5.71 0.36 15.62
CA ASP A 51 5.31 1.76 15.68
C ASP A 51 6.44 2.70 15.28
N TRP A 52 6.22 3.44 14.20
CA TRP A 52 7.10 4.48 13.73
C TRP A 52 6.49 5.86 14.04
N PRO A 53 7.31 6.88 14.33
CA PRO A 53 6.80 8.22 14.63
C PRO A 53 5.88 8.71 13.50
N LYS A 54 4.74 9.30 13.86
CA LYS A 54 3.84 9.90 12.88
C LYS A 54 4.54 11.04 12.16
N ARG A 55 4.28 11.19 10.86
CA ARG A 55 4.79 12.33 10.09
C ARG A 55 3.90 13.53 10.37
N ALA A 56 4.44 14.50 11.11
CA ALA A 56 3.72 15.74 11.44
C ALA A 56 4.03 16.90 10.48
N SER A 57 5.20 16.89 9.82
CA SER A 57 5.67 17.96 8.95
C SER A 57 5.86 17.47 7.50
N PHE A 58 5.48 18.34 6.56
CA PHE A 58 5.71 18.21 5.11
C PHE A 58 6.51 19.40 4.59
N LYS A 59 7.52 19.84 5.35
CA LYS A 59 8.42 20.91 4.93
C LYS A 59 9.42 20.40 3.89
N PRO A 60 9.55 21.04 2.71
CA PRO A 60 10.53 20.65 1.71
C PRO A 60 11.95 20.61 2.25
N GLY A 61 12.73 19.61 1.83
CA GLY A 61 14.10 19.35 2.28
C GLY A 61 14.18 18.43 3.50
N GLU A 62 13.08 18.21 4.22
CA GLU A 62 13.06 17.33 5.40
C GLU A 62 12.45 15.97 5.06
N MET A 63 13.06 14.90 5.56
CA MET A 63 12.47 13.55 5.59
C MET A 63 11.84 13.10 4.26
N ASN A 64 12.56 13.34 3.15
CA ASN A 64 12.18 13.03 1.77
C ASN A 64 10.97 13.80 1.22
N VAL A 65 10.64 14.95 1.79
CA VAL A 65 9.72 15.90 1.17
C VAL A 65 10.51 16.76 0.18
N GLU A 66 10.13 16.72 -1.08
CA GLU A 66 10.78 17.44 -2.18
C GLU A 66 10.00 18.72 -2.54
N HIS A 67 8.67 18.66 -2.47
CA HIS A 67 7.80 19.78 -2.83
C HIS A 67 6.77 20.06 -1.73
N PRO A 68 6.21 21.28 -1.67
CA PRO A 68 5.09 21.56 -0.79
C PRO A 68 3.90 20.64 -1.10
N PRO A 69 3.14 20.19 -0.07
CA PRO A 69 1.99 19.34 -0.29
C PRO A 69 0.90 20.09 -1.09
N LEU A 70 0.30 19.39 -2.05
CA LEU A 70 -0.79 19.89 -2.89
C LEU A 70 -2.17 19.62 -2.28
N ALA A 71 -2.25 18.75 -1.29
CA ALA A 71 -3.47 18.38 -0.58
C ALA A 71 -3.22 18.26 0.91
N GLU A 72 -4.29 18.39 1.70
CA GLU A 72 -4.21 18.28 3.16
C GLU A 72 -4.23 16.81 3.59
N PRO A 73 -3.26 16.36 4.41
CA PRO A 73 -3.16 14.94 4.79
C PRO A 73 -4.45 14.37 5.40
N HIS A 74 -5.16 15.16 6.21
CA HIS A 74 -6.39 14.73 6.89
C HIS A 74 -7.62 14.65 5.97
N LYS A 75 -7.53 15.12 4.72
CA LYS A 75 -8.57 14.96 3.69
C LYS A 75 -8.31 13.78 2.76
N THR A 76 -7.27 12.98 3.03
CA THR A 76 -6.92 11.82 2.21
C THR A 76 -7.50 10.53 2.76
N ILE A 77 -7.97 9.68 1.86
CA ILE A 77 -8.49 8.34 2.14
C ILE A 77 -7.64 7.36 1.34
N ILE A 78 -7.12 6.34 2.03
CA ILE A 78 -6.45 5.22 1.36
C ILE A 78 -7.50 4.12 1.17
N PRO A 79 -7.85 3.74 -0.08
CA PRO A 79 -8.86 2.73 -0.30
C PRO A 79 -8.40 1.36 0.23
N PRO A 80 -9.13 0.73 1.17
CA PRO A 80 -8.70 -0.52 1.81
C PRO A 80 -8.44 -1.67 0.83
N LEU A 81 -9.13 -1.67 -0.32
CA LEU A 81 -8.97 -2.69 -1.35
C LEU A 81 -7.54 -2.67 -1.94
N HIS A 82 -6.97 -1.51 -2.22
CA HIS A 82 -5.62 -1.41 -2.80
C HIS A 82 -4.54 -1.93 -1.85
N ILE A 83 -4.70 -1.68 -0.54
CA ILE A 83 -3.81 -2.23 0.49
C ILE A 83 -3.91 -3.76 0.51
N LYS A 84 -5.14 -4.30 0.57
CA LYS A 84 -5.38 -5.75 0.59
C LYS A 84 -4.81 -6.45 -0.64
N LEU A 85 -4.97 -5.85 -1.82
CA LEU A 85 -4.41 -6.36 -3.07
C LEU A 85 -2.88 -6.42 -3.03
N GLY A 86 -2.22 -5.37 -2.54
CA GLY A 86 -0.77 -5.35 -2.40
C GLY A 86 -0.24 -6.41 -1.41
N LEU A 87 -0.91 -6.56 -0.26
CA LEU A 87 -0.54 -7.54 0.76
C LEU A 87 -0.68 -8.97 0.24
N VAL A 88 -1.82 -9.31 -0.37
CA VAL A 88 -2.02 -10.66 -0.92
C VAL A 88 -1.11 -10.93 -2.10
N LYS A 89 -0.81 -9.92 -2.93
CA LYS A 89 0.22 -10.06 -3.96
C LYS A 89 1.56 -10.52 -3.37
N ASN A 90 2.02 -9.86 -2.31
CA ASN A 90 3.28 -10.21 -1.64
C ASN A 90 3.20 -11.59 -0.98
N LEU A 91 2.08 -11.90 -0.32
CA LEU A 91 1.85 -13.22 0.28
C LEU A 91 1.95 -14.32 -0.77
N VAL A 92 1.20 -14.21 -1.87
CA VAL A 92 1.18 -15.20 -2.95
C VAL A 92 2.55 -15.33 -3.62
N LYS A 93 3.31 -14.23 -3.75
CA LYS A 93 4.70 -14.28 -4.25
C LYS A 93 5.61 -15.10 -3.33
N ALA A 94 5.47 -14.95 -2.01
CA ALA A 94 6.23 -15.70 -1.02
C ALA A 94 5.77 -17.16 -0.85
N MET A 95 4.53 -17.50 -1.21
CA MET A 95 4.02 -18.88 -1.13
C MET A 95 4.82 -19.84 -2.04
N GLY A 96 5.06 -21.05 -1.54
CA GLY A 96 5.59 -22.17 -2.31
C GLY A 96 4.63 -22.58 -3.43
N LYS A 97 5.12 -22.60 -4.68
CA LYS A 97 4.27 -22.80 -5.88
C LYS A 97 3.67 -24.20 -6.00
N ASN A 98 4.23 -25.16 -5.28
CA ASN A 98 3.74 -26.53 -5.22
C ASN A 98 3.01 -26.83 -3.90
N GLY A 99 2.82 -25.83 -3.04
CA GLY A 99 2.19 -26.00 -1.74
C GLY A 99 0.66 -26.07 -1.83
N PRO A 100 -0.01 -26.65 -0.82
CA PRO A 100 -1.47 -26.79 -0.79
C PRO A 100 -2.18 -25.44 -0.87
N ALA A 101 -1.63 -24.39 -0.25
CA ALA A 101 -2.18 -23.04 -0.33
C ALA A 101 -2.20 -22.47 -1.77
N PHE A 102 -1.16 -22.74 -2.56
CA PHE A 102 -1.10 -22.27 -3.95
C PHE A 102 -2.07 -23.07 -4.85
N LYS A 103 -2.19 -24.38 -4.61
CA LYS A 103 -3.18 -25.23 -5.27
C LYS A 103 -4.61 -24.76 -4.98
N TYR A 104 -4.90 -24.42 -3.73
CA TYR A 104 -6.19 -23.86 -3.33
C TYR A 104 -6.51 -22.56 -4.09
N LEU A 105 -5.54 -21.66 -4.29
CA LEU A 105 -5.77 -20.45 -5.09
C LEU A 105 -6.14 -20.75 -6.55
N HIS A 106 -5.52 -21.78 -7.14
CA HIS A 106 -5.87 -22.26 -8.48
C HIS A 106 -7.30 -22.79 -8.56
N GLU A 107 -7.71 -23.58 -7.57
CA GLU A 107 -9.06 -24.15 -7.49
C GLU A 107 -10.11 -23.08 -7.19
N LYS A 108 -9.78 -22.10 -6.34
CA LYS A 108 -10.68 -21.00 -5.95
C LYS A 108 -10.90 -20.00 -7.08
N PHE A 109 -9.89 -19.77 -7.91
CA PHE A 109 -9.95 -18.80 -9.01
C PHE A 109 -9.72 -19.46 -10.38
N PRO A 110 -10.59 -20.38 -10.82
CA PRO A 110 -10.38 -21.17 -12.04
C PRO A 110 -10.40 -20.32 -13.32
N ARG A 111 -10.96 -19.10 -13.26
CA ARG A 111 -11.00 -18.14 -14.37
C ARG A 111 -9.72 -17.32 -14.51
N LEU A 112 -8.81 -17.36 -13.52
CA LEU A 112 -7.53 -16.67 -13.59
C LEU A 112 -6.48 -17.59 -14.21
N SER A 113 -5.63 -17.02 -15.06
CA SER A 113 -4.50 -17.76 -15.60
C SER A 113 -3.49 -18.09 -14.49
N ALA A 114 -2.76 -19.18 -14.67
CA ALA A 114 -1.68 -19.57 -13.76
C ALA A 114 -0.66 -18.45 -13.52
N VAL A 115 -0.38 -17.65 -14.55
CA VAL A 115 0.51 -16.48 -14.46
C VAL A 115 -0.07 -15.41 -13.55
N LYS A 116 -1.36 -15.09 -13.67
CA LYS A 116 -2.02 -14.10 -12.79
C LYS A 116 -2.03 -14.56 -11.34
N ILE A 117 -2.29 -15.84 -11.10
CA ILE A 117 -2.25 -16.42 -9.74
C ILE A 117 -0.83 -16.38 -9.20
N ARG A 118 0.18 -16.83 -9.97
CA ARG A 118 1.60 -16.80 -9.58
C ARG A 118 2.07 -15.39 -9.21
N GLU A 119 1.64 -14.40 -9.96
CA GLU A 119 1.97 -12.98 -9.72
C GLU A 119 1.10 -12.33 -8.63
N GLY A 120 0.14 -13.06 -8.05
CA GLY A 120 -0.76 -12.57 -7.01
C GLY A 120 -1.76 -11.52 -7.50
N VAL A 121 -2.03 -11.47 -8.81
CA VAL A 121 -2.94 -10.53 -9.46
C VAL A 121 -4.36 -11.10 -9.45
N LEU A 122 -4.98 -11.10 -8.26
CA LEU A 122 -6.32 -11.66 -8.03
C LEU A 122 -7.46 -10.64 -8.25
N GLY A 123 -7.15 -9.34 -8.25
CA GLY A 123 -8.15 -8.28 -8.41
C GLY A 123 -9.24 -8.28 -7.33
N PRO A 124 -10.40 -7.65 -7.57
CA PRO A 124 -11.48 -7.53 -6.57
C PRO A 124 -12.02 -8.87 -6.04
N GLN A 125 -11.80 -9.98 -6.77
CA GLN A 125 -12.20 -11.33 -6.38
C GLN A 125 -11.51 -11.82 -5.11
N ILE A 126 -10.39 -11.19 -4.71
CA ILE A 126 -9.72 -11.37 -3.42
C ILE A 126 -10.66 -11.27 -2.21
N LYS A 127 -11.77 -10.51 -2.32
CA LYS A 127 -12.78 -10.40 -1.26
C LYS A 127 -13.39 -11.77 -0.92
N GLN A 128 -13.43 -12.70 -1.86
CA GLN A 128 -13.91 -14.06 -1.64
C GLN A 128 -12.95 -14.86 -0.76
N LEU A 129 -11.64 -14.61 -0.87
CA LEU A 129 -10.62 -15.25 -0.04
C LEU A 129 -10.81 -14.88 1.44
N PHE A 130 -11.03 -13.60 1.73
CA PHE A 130 -11.24 -13.10 3.11
C PHE A 130 -12.59 -13.47 3.73
N ARG A 131 -13.51 -14.02 2.94
CA ARG A 131 -14.82 -14.48 3.41
C ARG A 131 -14.89 -16.00 3.49
N ASP A 132 -13.83 -16.69 3.08
CA ASP A 132 -13.82 -18.14 3.08
C ASP A 132 -13.52 -18.63 4.50
N PRO A 133 -14.41 -19.44 5.12
CA PRO A 133 -14.15 -19.99 6.45
C PRO A 133 -13.00 -21.01 6.47
N GLN A 134 -12.53 -21.50 5.32
CA GLN A 134 -11.39 -22.41 5.21
C GLN A 134 -10.02 -21.67 5.23
N VAL A 135 -10.00 -20.34 5.19
CA VAL A 135 -8.81 -19.47 5.22
C VAL A 135 -8.81 -18.61 6.46
#